data_AF-A0A2N7MZ11-F1
#
_entry.id   AF-A0A2N7MZ11-F1
#
_cell.length_a   1.000
_cell.length_b   1.000
_cell.length_c   1.000
_cell.angle_alpha   90.00
_cell.angle_beta   90.00
_cell.angle_gamma   90.00
#
_symmetry.space_group_name_H-M   'P 1'
#
loop_
_entity.id
_entity.type
_entity.pdbx_description
1 polymer ?
#
loop_
_entity_poly.entity_id
_entity_poly.type
_entity_poly.pdbx_seq_one_letter_code
_entity_poly.pdbx_strand_id
1 'polypeptide(L)' 'MSEVFDIDDIEDIYMRFKPYLDNPEISNESDIAPIIEGLGNAYVCLGFGPENKGFVYYLDFDFGCFLLDKNLDTFLSKLA' A
#
# COMPACT_ATOMS: atom_id res chain seq x y z
N MET A 1 13.57 -13.33 -1.65
CA MET A 1 12.42 -13.84 -2.43
C MET A 1 11.65 -12.63 -2.89
N SER A 2 11.60 -12.34 -4.19
CA SER A 2 10.59 -11.44 -4.71
C SER A 2 9.35 -12.29 -4.92
N GLU A 3 8.39 -12.24 -3.99
CA GLU A 3 7.08 -12.80 -4.25
C GLU A 3 6.39 -11.87 -5.25
N VAL A 4 6.43 -12.27 -6.51
CA VAL A 4 5.57 -11.69 -7.54
C VAL A 4 4.23 -12.36 -7.32
N PHE A 5 3.22 -11.58 -6.93
CA PHE A 5 1.86 -12.10 -6.78
C PHE A 5 1.37 -12.67 -8.11
N ASP A 6 0.85 -13.89 -8.09
CA ASP A 6 0.18 -14.45 -9.27
C ASP A 6 -1.07 -13.62 -9.55
N ILE A 7 -1.36 -13.37 -10.82
CA ILE A 7 -2.46 -12.49 -11.23
C ILE A 7 -3.81 -13.03 -10.78
N ASP A 8 -3.91 -14.36 -10.70
CA ASP A 8 -5.10 -15.07 -10.21
C ASP A 8 -5.30 -14.90 -8.70
N ASP A 9 -4.23 -14.60 -7.95
CA ASP A 9 -4.26 -14.40 -6.50
C ASP A 9 -4.43 -12.92 -6.09
N ILE A 10 -4.25 -11.97 -7.03
CA ILE A 10 -4.29 -10.53 -6.73
C ILE A 10 -5.62 -10.10 -6.12
N GLU A 11 -6.74 -10.63 -6.63
CA GLU A 11 -8.07 -10.30 -6.11
C GLU A 11 -8.25 -10.82 -4.68
N ASP A 12 -7.85 -12.07 -4.41
CA ASP A 12 -7.92 -12.67 -3.09
C ASP A 12 -7.03 -11.93 -2.08
N ILE A 13 -5.84 -11.53 -2.51
CA ILE A 13 -4.92 -10.72 -1.71
C ILE A 13 -5.58 -9.39 -1.39
N TYR A 14 -6.06 -8.66 -2.40
CA TYR A 14 -6.73 -7.38 -2.20
C TYR A 14 -7.92 -7.51 -1.26
N MET A 15 -8.73 -8.57 -1.39
CA MET A 15 -9.88 -8.84 -0.53
C MET A 15 -9.48 -9.11 0.93
N ARG A 16 -8.27 -9.64 1.20
CA ARG A 16 -7.74 -9.75 2.57
C ARG A 16 -7.36 -8.40 3.17
N PHE A 17 -6.85 -7.47 2.35
CA PHE A 17 -6.46 -6.13 2.79
C PHE A 17 -7.64 -5.17 2.89
N LYS A 18 -8.70 -5.40 2.09
CA LYS A 18 -9.87 -4.54 1.99
C LYS A 18 -10.49 -4.14 3.35
N PRO A 19 -10.68 -5.03 4.34
CA PRO A 19 -11.22 -4.65 5.64
C PRO A 19 -10.33 -3.65 6.40
N TYR A 20 -9.02 -3.66 6.18
CA TYR A 20 -8.07 -2.75 6.81
C TYR A 20 -7.98 -1.42 6.05
N LEU A 21 -8.02 -1.48 4.71
CA LEU A 21 -8.03 -0.30 3.84
C LEU A 21 -9.32 0.51 3.97
N ASP A 22 -10.45 -0.17 4.11
CA ASP A 22 -11.76 0.46 4.27
C ASP A 22 -12.06 0.83 5.75
N ASN A 23 -11.17 0.50 6.69
CA ASN A 23 -11.35 0.85 8.10
C ASN A 23 -10.84 2.28 8.36
N PRO A 24 -11.72 3.25 8.68
CA PRO A 24 -11.33 4.65 8.90
C PRO A 24 -10.43 4.87 10.13
N GLU A 25 -10.34 3.91 11.05
CA GLU A 25 -9.40 3.97 12.18
C GLU A 25 -7.96 3.62 11.74
N ILE A 26 -7.81 2.91 10.62
CA ILE A 26 -6.52 2.43 10.10
C ILE A 26 -6.12 3.24 8.86
N SER A 27 -7.02 3.41 7.91
CA SER A 27 -6.78 4.15 6.66
C SER A 27 -7.97 5.03 6.32
N ASN A 28 -7.70 6.29 5.98
CA ASN A 28 -8.68 7.19 5.37
C ASN A 28 -8.46 7.34 3.86
N GLU A 29 -7.53 6.56 3.30
CA GLU A 29 -7.10 6.63 1.92
C GLU A 29 -7.83 5.55 1.12
N SER A 30 -8.57 5.97 0.09
CA SER A 30 -9.11 5.07 -0.91
C SER A 30 -8.10 4.86 -2.03
N ASP A 31 -8.29 3.78 -2.81
CA ASP A 31 -7.51 3.50 -4.00
C ASP A 31 -6.00 3.32 -3.72
N ILE A 32 -5.65 2.59 -2.67
CA ILE A 32 -4.26 2.16 -2.41
C ILE A 32 -4.16 0.62 -2.45
N ALA A 33 -3.05 0.10 -2.95
CA ALA A 33 -2.78 -1.34 -3.00
C ALA A 33 -1.42 -1.65 -2.35
N PRO A 34 -1.32 -2.66 -1.48
CA PRO A 34 -0.03 -3.09 -0.93
C PRO A 34 0.86 -3.66 -2.04
N ILE A 35 2.12 -3.22 -2.08
CA ILE A 35 3.10 -3.64 -3.09
C ILE A 35 4.37 -4.25 -2.50
N ILE A 36 4.67 -3.98 -1.23
CA ILE A 36 5.84 -4.53 -0.52
C ILE A 36 5.42 -4.86 0.91
N GLU A 37 5.69 -6.08 1.35
CA GLU A 37 5.57 -6.48 2.76
C GLU A 37 6.79 -5.98 3.56
N GLY A 38 6.53 -5.32 4.67
CA GLY A 38 7.52 -4.88 5.66
C GLY A 38 7.70 -5.90 6.79
N LEU A 39 8.31 -5.46 7.90
CA LEU A 39 8.41 -6.29 9.10
C LEU A 39 7.10 -6.21 9.90
N GLY A 40 6.54 -7.36 10.28
CA GLY A 40 5.31 -7.43 11.07
C GLY A 40 4.06 -7.26 10.23
N ASN A 41 3.13 -6.40 10.66
CA ASN A 41 1.87 -6.12 9.97
C ASN A 41 1.92 -4.83 9.12
N ALA A 42 3.11 -4.51 8.62
CA ALA A 42 3.39 -3.27 7.91
C ALA A 42 3.64 -3.52 6.42
N TYR A 43 3.19 -2.60 5.58
CA TYR A 43 3.23 -2.69 4.13
C TYR A 43 3.55 -1.33 3.53
N VAL A 44 4.27 -1.33 2.41
CA VAL A 44 4.30 -0.16 1.52
C VAL A 44 3.20 -0.34 0.48
N CYS A 45 2.35 0.68 0.35
CA CYS A 45 1.24 0.70 -0.59
C CYS A 45 1.46 1.74 -1.68
N LEU A 46 0.93 1.47 -2.87
CA LEU A 46 0.93 2.39 -4.00
C LEU A 46 -0.50 2.87 -4.25
N GLY A 47 -0.67 4.19 -4.36
CA GLY A 47 -1.92 4.81 -4.77
C GLY A 47 -2.20 4.64 -6.26
N PHE A 48 -3.45 4.34 -6.57
CA PHE A 48 -4.01 4.22 -7.91
C PHE A 48 -5.25 5.13 -8.06
N GLY A 49 -5.82 5.22 -9.26
CA GLY A 49 -6.90 6.16 -9.54
C GLY A 49 -6.42 7.60 -9.80
N PRO A 50 -7.31 8.51 -10.22
CA PRO A 50 -6.92 9.81 -10.77
C PRO A 50 -6.26 10.78 -9.78
N GLU A 51 -6.70 10.77 -8.52
CA GLU A 51 -6.23 11.72 -7.50
C GLU A 51 -5.09 11.16 -6.62
N ASN A 52 -4.85 9.84 -6.69
CA ASN A 52 -3.90 9.15 -5.82
C ASN A 52 -2.76 8.44 -6.60
N LYS A 53 -2.74 8.60 -7.93
CA LYS A 53 -1.78 7.89 -8.80
C LYS A 53 -0.34 8.19 -8.42
N GLY A 54 0.40 7.13 -8.08
CA GLY A 54 1.84 7.21 -7.84
C GLY A 54 2.21 7.78 -6.47
N PHE A 55 1.24 8.01 -5.59
CA PHE A 55 1.50 8.28 -4.18
C PHE A 55 1.95 6.97 -3.51
N VAL A 56 2.83 7.08 -2.52
CA VAL A 56 3.41 5.96 -1.80
C VAL A 56 3.05 6.13 -0.34
N TYR A 57 2.52 5.06 0.25
CA TYR A 57 2.04 5.03 1.63
C TYR A 57 2.76 3.94 2.42
N TYR A 58 2.91 4.17 3.71
CA TYR A 58 3.23 3.15 4.70
C TYR A 58 1.94 2.82 5.45
N LEU A 59 1.50 1.57 5.33
CA LEU A 59 0.33 1.05 6.01
C LEU A 59 0.80 0.11 7.12
N ASP A 60 0.37 0.39 8.34
CA ASP A 60 0.59 -0.45 9.49
C ASP A 60 -0.74 -0.71 10.17
N PHE A 61 -1.10 -1.98 10.37
CA PHE A 61 -2.42 -2.31 10.92
C PHE A 61 -2.59 -1.88 12.38
N ASP A 62 -1.50 -1.65 13.11
CA ASP A 62 -1.53 -1.23 14.51
C ASP A 62 -1.44 0.30 14.66
N PHE A 63 -0.78 0.97 13.71
CA PHE A 63 -0.50 2.41 13.79
C PHE A 63 -1.21 3.28 12.75
N GLY A 64 -1.74 2.69 11.69
CA GLY A 64 -2.50 3.36 10.64
C GLY A 64 -1.73 3.56 9.32
N CYS A 65 -2.29 4.41 8.45
CA CYS A 65 -1.80 4.68 7.10
C CYS A 65 -1.16 6.07 7.01
N PHE A 66 0.06 6.15 6.49
CA PHE A 66 0.86 7.35 6.43
C PHE A 66 1.37 7.60 5.02
N LEU A 67 1.14 8.80 4.49
CA LEU A 67 1.72 9.21 3.21
C LEU A 67 3.24 9.38 3.34
N LEU A 68 4.00 8.63 2.55
CA LEU A 68 5.46 8.75 2.47
C LEU A 68 5.87 9.77 1.41
N ASP A 69 5.31 9.65 0.20
CA ASP A 69 5.63 10.50 -0.94
C ASP A 69 4.46 10.58 -1.92
N LYS A 70 4.36 11.68 -2.67
CA LYS A 70 3.34 11.88 -3.71
C LYS A 70 3.78 11.43 -5.10
N ASN A 71 4.98 10.87 -5.21
CA ASN A 71 5.57 10.47 -6.47
C ASN A 71 6.50 9.29 -6.26
N LEU A 72 6.29 8.22 -7.04
CA LEU A 72 7.05 6.99 -6.94
C LEU A 72 8.54 7.20 -7.26
N ASP A 73 8.88 7.99 -8.27
CA ASP A 73 10.28 8.24 -8.63
C ASP A 73 11.01 8.96 -7.49
N THR A 74 10.36 9.94 -6.86
CA THR A 74 10.87 10.62 -5.66
C THR A 74 11.11 9.64 -4.52
N PHE A 75 10.15 8.74 -4.25
CA PHE A 75 10.32 7.71 -3.23
C PHE A 75 11.51 6.79 -3.54
N LEU A 76 11.58 6.26 -4.78
CA LEU A 76 12.64 5.36 -5.21
C LEU A 76 14.03 6.01 -5.14
N SER A 77 14.14 7.31 -5.45
CA SER A 77 15.41 8.05 -5.36
C SER A 77 15.99 8.11 -3.95
N LYS A 78 15.18 7.92 -2.90
CA LYS A 78 15.61 7.92 -1.49
C LYS A 78 16.12 6.55 -1.01
N LEU A 79 15.89 5.50 -1.80
CA LEU A 79 16.32 4.13 -1.49
C LEU A 79 17.71 3.78 -2.04
N ALA A 80 18.32 4.71 -2.78
CA ALA A 80 19.63 4.56 -3.41
C ALA A 80 20.79 4.91 -2.47
#